data_AF-A0A2N6A9F3-F1
#
_entry.id   AF-A0A2N6A9F3-F1
#
_cell.length_a   1.000
_cell.length_b   1.000
_cell.length_c   1.000
_cell.angle_alpha   90.00
_cell.angle_beta   90.00
_cell.angle_gamma   90.00
#
_symmetry.space_group_name_H-M   'P 1'
#
loop_
_entity.id
_entity.type
_entity.pdbx_description
1 polymer ?
#
loop_
_entity_poly.entity_id
_entity_poly.type
_entity_poly.pdbx_seq_one_letter_code
_entity_poly.pdbx_strand_id
1 'polypeptide(L)'
;MKNIFKNLLKNKTSRNIILLVLIVGLVFSGVSLAVKNNESQEENKEFIKTVSTQIINGDEANKSQIETVGVVEAQSSIDVISTISGTLKGLYFNVGDEVYQNQSLAQLYSSTALTSLNNAQTNLNNIQSSLTTTQRITDESIRQTEIGVEQANIGLENAKKSIQVAELGLKTAQDNLNNAIKIKEKSLKDQKNKAVINFNAYVNTIFSARDQVALLINANTSELLSSNL
;
A
#
# COMPACT_ATOMS: atom_id res chain seq x y z
N MET A 1 9.69 -43.79 -13.38
CA MET A 1 8.42 -43.62 -14.14
C MET A 1 7.63 -42.35 -13.83
N LYS A 2 7.65 -41.79 -12.60
CA LYS A 2 6.84 -40.61 -12.23
C LYS A 2 7.17 -39.29 -12.96
N ASN A 3 8.42 -39.11 -13.42
CA ASN A 3 8.87 -37.83 -14.00
C ASN A 3 8.58 -37.66 -15.49
N ILE A 4 8.24 -38.72 -16.23
CA ILE A 4 7.95 -38.63 -17.67
C ILE A 4 6.51 -38.14 -17.91
N PHE A 5 5.56 -38.56 -17.08
CA PHE A 5 4.15 -38.15 -17.18
C PHE A 5 3.93 -36.66 -16.92
N LYS A 6 4.71 -36.05 -16.02
CA LYS A 6 4.50 -34.65 -15.62
C LYS A 6 4.86 -33.65 -16.73
N ASN A 7 5.78 -34.01 -17.63
CA ASN A 7 6.18 -33.16 -18.77
C ASN A 7 5.24 -33.29 -19.98
N LEU A 8 4.51 -34.40 -20.12
CA LEU A 8 3.57 -34.63 -21.22
C LEU A 8 2.21 -33.93 -21.04
N LEU A 9 1.86 -33.54 -19.81
CA LEU A 9 0.61 -32.83 -19.47
C LEU A 9 0.68 -31.30 -19.61
N LYS A 10 1.86 -30.74 -19.92
CA LYS A 10 2.06 -29.28 -19.98
C LYS A 10 1.78 -28.67 -21.36
N ASN A 11 1.81 -29.46 -22.44
CA ASN A 11 1.59 -28.97 -23.81
C ASN A 11 0.21 -29.39 -24.37
N LYS A 12 -0.49 -28.46 -25.03
CA LYS A 12 -1.90 -28.62 -25.46
C LYS A 12 -2.07 -29.73 -26.50
N THR A 13 -1.05 -29.98 -27.31
CA THR A 13 -1.05 -31.03 -28.35
C THR A 13 -0.82 -32.43 -27.77
N SER A 14 0.08 -32.59 -26.81
CA SER A 14 0.35 -33.88 -26.15
C SER A 14 -0.78 -34.33 -25.21
N ARG A 15 -1.51 -33.38 -24.62
CA ARG A 15 -2.72 -33.67 -23.82
C ARG A 15 -3.83 -34.28 -24.66
N ASN A 16 -4.04 -33.79 -25.88
CA ASN A 16 -5.09 -34.30 -26.78
C ASN A 16 -4.75 -35.71 -27.32
N ILE A 17 -3.46 -36.01 -27.54
CA ILE A 17 -3.02 -37.34 -28.00
C ILE A 17 -3.24 -38.39 -26.90
N ILE A 18 -2.94 -38.07 -25.65
CA ILE A 18 -3.14 -39.00 -24.52
C ILE A 18 -4.63 -39.30 -24.28
N LEU A 19 -5.49 -38.28 -24.42
CA LEU A 19 -6.94 -38.45 -24.29
C LEU A 19 -7.51 -39.31 -25.43
N LEU A 20 -6.98 -39.18 -26.65
CA LEU A 20 -7.38 -39.98 -27.80
C LEU A 20 -6.92 -41.44 -27.67
N VAL A 21 -5.70 -41.69 -27.16
CA VAL A 21 -5.21 -43.06 -26.87
C VAL A 21 -6.02 -43.74 -25.78
N LEU A 22 -6.47 -43.00 -24.76
CA LEU A 22 -7.28 -43.54 -23.66
C LEU A 22 -8.71 -43.88 -24.12
N ILE A 23 -9.28 -43.08 -25.03
CA ILE A 23 -10.59 -43.37 -25.65
C ILE A 23 -10.51 -44.57 -26.59
N VAL A 24 -9.44 -44.69 -27.40
CA VAL A 24 -9.25 -45.86 -28.28
C VAL A 24 -9.05 -47.15 -27.48
N GLY A 25 -8.34 -47.09 -26.35
CA GLY A 25 -8.17 -48.24 -25.45
C GLY A 25 -9.48 -48.73 -24.80
N LEU A 26 -10.40 -47.81 -24.47
CA LEU A 26 -11.72 -48.15 -23.92
C LEU A 26 -12.64 -48.77 -24.98
N VAL A 27 -12.59 -48.30 -26.22
CA VAL A 27 -13.40 -48.87 -27.32
C VAL A 27 -12.91 -50.28 -27.71
N PHE A 28 -11.59 -50.51 -27.71
CA PHE A 28 -11.02 -51.84 -28.01
C PHE A 28 -11.33 -52.88 -26.93
N SER A 29 -11.37 -52.48 -25.66
CA SER A 29 -11.74 -53.35 -24.53
C SER A 29 -13.24 -53.69 -24.54
N GLY A 30 -14.10 -52.74 -24.92
CA GLY A 30 -15.55 -52.94 -25.01
C GLY A 30 -15.99 -53.88 -26.15
N VAL A 31 -15.28 -53.88 -27.29
CA VAL A 31 -15.60 -54.78 -28.43
C VAL A 31 -15.06 -56.20 -28.20
N SER A 32 -13.92 -56.36 -27.51
CA SER A 32 -13.34 -57.69 -27.24
C SER A 32 -14.16 -58.52 -26.23
N LEU A 33 -14.95 -57.87 -25.36
CA LEU A 33 -15.90 -58.58 -24.48
C LEU A 33 -17.25 -58.91 -25.15
N ALA A 34 -17.60 -58.28 -26.27
CA ALA A 34 -18.86 -58.50 -26.96
C ALA A 34 -18.80 -59.55 -28.09
N VAL A 35 -17.59 -59.95 -28.53
CA VAL A 35 -17.39 -60.89 -29.65
C VAL A 35 -17.12 -62.33 -29.20
N LYS A 36 -16.87 -62.59 -27.91
CA LYS A 36 -16.59 -63.95 -27.40
C LYS A 36 -17.83 -64.73 -26.96
N ASN A 37 -18.99 -64.47 -27.56
CA ASN A 37 -20.24 -65.14 -27.18
C ASN A 37 -21.02 -65.77 -28.36
N ASN A 38 -20.33 -66.13 -29.44
CA ASN A 38 -20.93 -66.88 -30.54
C ASN A 38 -19.91 -67.80 -31.22
N GLU A 39 -19.68 -68.97 -30.64
CA GLU A 39 -19.31 -70.18 -31.40
C GLU A 39 -20.14 -71.35 -30.87
N SER A 40 -21.19 -71.62 -31.65
CA SER A 40 -21.62 -72.92 -32.17
C SER A 40 -21.72 -74.14 -31.25
N GLN A 41 -22.97 -74.56 -31.16
CA GLN A 41 -23.50 -75.86 -30.75
C GLN A 41 -22.73 -77.05 -31.31
N GLU A 42 -22.43 -78.02 -30.42
CA GLU A 42 -22.35 -79.43 -30.76
C GLU A 42 -23.67 -80.12 -30.37
N GLU A 43 -24.09 -81.05 -31.24
CA GLU A 43 -25.35 -81.77 -31.24
C GLU A 43 -25.59 -82.69 -30.03
N ASN A 44 -26.85 -82.68 -29.59
CA ASN A 44 -27.71 -83.85 -29.35
C ASN A 44 -27.21 -84.97 -28.40
N LYS A 45 -27.74 -84.97 -27.17
CA LYS A 45 -28.56 -86.09 -26.65
C LYS A 45 -29.66 -85.54 -25.74
N GLU A 46 -30.92 -85.67 -26.16
CA GLU A 46 -32.06 -85.58 -25.24
C GLU A 46 -31.93 -86.66 -24.17
N PHE A 47 -31.53 -86.27 -22.97
CA PHE A 47 -31.82 -87.03 -21.76
C PHE A 47 -33.05 -86.42 -21.12
N ILE A 48 -34.20 -87.08 -21.30
CA ILE A 48 -35.39 -86.77 -20.51
C ILE A 48 -35.07 -87.18 -19.07
N LYS A 49 -34.66 -86.22 -18.23
CA LYS A 49 -34.57 -86.43 -16.78
C LYS A 49 -35.99 -86.48 -16.23
N THR A 50 -36.53 -87.68 -16.05
CA THR A 50 -37.74 -87.86 -15.24
C THR A 50 -37.39 -87.48 -13.80
N VAL A 51 -37.90 -86.35 -13.33
CA VAL A 51 -37.86 -85.98 -11.93
C VAL A 51 -39.04 -86.63 -11.22
N SER A 52 -38.76 -87.48 -10.24
CA SER A 52 -39.78 -88.02 -9.36
C SER A 52 -40.26 -86.90 -8.44
N THR A 53 -41.44 -86.36 -8.69
CA THR A 53 -42.06 -85.36 -7.82
C THR A 53 -42.89 -86.07 -6.76
N GLN A 54 -42.55 -85.87 -5.49
CA GLN A 54 -43.39 -86.27 -4.37
C GLN A 54 -44.33 -85.10 -4.03
N ILE A 55 -45.64 -85.35 -4.03
CA ILE A 55 -46.63 -84.36 -3.59
C ILE A 55 -46.49 -84.24 -2.07
N ILE A 56 -45.92 -83.13 -1.61
CA ILE A 56 -45.91 -82.78 -0.18
C ILE A 56 -47.30 -82.22 0.13
N ASN A 57 -48.10 -82.98 0.87
CA ASN A 57 -49.38 -82.51 1.38
C ASN A 57 -49.15 -81.27 2.26
N GLY A 58 -49.84 -80.19 1.93
CA GLY A 58 -49.58 -78.81 2.37
C GLY A 58 -49.92 -78.47 3.81
N ASP A 59 -49.67 -79.37 4.77
CA ASP A 59 -49.82 -79.09 6.21
C ASP A 59 -48.48 -78.95 6.96
N GLU A 60 -47.36 -79.36 6.37
CA GLU A 60 -46.01 -79.20 6.96
C GLU A 60 -45.18 -78.08 6.29
N ALA A 61 -45.71 -77.43 5.26
CA ALA A 61 -44.98 -76.42 4.47
C ALA A 61 -44.76 -75.08 5.21
N ASN A 62 -45.38 -74.88 6.38
CA ASN A 62 -45.28 -73.64 7.16
C ASN A 62 -44.40 -73.75 8.42
N LYS A 63 -43.64 -74.85 8.56
CA LYS A 63 -42.70 -75.05 9.68
C LYS A 63 -41.28 -75.38 9.23
N SER A 64 -40.91 -75.10 7.97
CA SER A 64 -39.51 -75.17 7.54
C SER A 64 -38.74 -73.98 8.10
N GLN A 65 -38.45 -74.04 9.41
CA GLN A 65 -37.47 -73.15 10.03
C GLN A 65 -36.09 -73.65 9.61
N ILE A 66 -35.36 -72.82 8.88
CA ILE A 66 -33.96 -73.08 8.55
C ILE A 66 -33.15 -72.64 9.77
N GLU A 67 -32.82 -73.59 10.64
CA GLU A 67 -31.84 -73.39 11.70
C GLU A 67 -30.45 -73.39 11.07
N THR A 68 -29.91 -72.19 10.83
CA THR A 68 -28.53 -72.03 10.39
C THR A 68 -27.67 -71.67 11.60
N VAL A 69 -26.49 -72.27 11.66
CA VAL A 69 -25.44 -71.78 12.53
C VAL A 69 -24.71 -70.66 11.80
N GLY A 70 -24.50 -69.54 12.48
CA GLY A 70 -23.80 -68.37 11.95
C GLY A 70 -22.82 -67.87 13.00
N VAL A 71 -21.70 -67.33 12.54
CA VAL A 71 -20.74 -66.66 13.40
C VAL A 71 -21.12 -65.18 13.46
N VAL A 72 -21.15 -64.62 14.66
CA VAL A 72 -21.35 -63.18 14.85
C VAL A 72 -20.00 -62.49 14.62
N GLU A 73 -19.98 -61.50 13.72
CA GLU A 73 -18.82 -60.64 13.47
C GLU A 73 -19.14 -59.19 13.81
N ALA A 74 -18.11 -58.42 14.15
CA ALA A 74 -18.27 -57.01 14.48
C ALA A 74 -18.73 -56.22 13.25
N GLN A 75 -19.74 -55.35 13.42
CA GLN A 75 -20.24 -54.49 12.34
C GLN A 75 -19.16 -53.51 11.84
N SER A 76 -18.27 -53.05 12.72
CA SER A 76 -17.14 -52.18 12.39
C SER A 76 -16.02 -52.39 13.40
N SER A 77 -14.77 -52.37 12.93
CA SER A 77 -13.57 -52.40 13.76
C SER A 77 -12.69 -51.21 13.40
N ILE A 78 -12.10 -50.55 14.41
CA ILE A 78 -11.22 -49.40 14.23
C ILE A 78 -9.95 -49.61 15.07
N ASP A 79 -8.80 -49.50 14.41
CA ASP A 79 -7.51 -49.46 15.09
C ASP A 79 -7.20 -48.03 15.53
N VAL A 80 -7.07 -47.82 16.83
CA VAL A 80 -6.70 -46.50 17.39
C VAL A 80 -5.18 -46.39 17.44
N ILE A 81 -4.62 -45.58 16.55
CA ILE A 81 -3.19 -45.31 16.48
C ILE A 81 -2.88 -43.87 16.92
N SER A 82 -1.71 -43.68 17.51
CA SER A 82 -1.21 -42.32 17.76
C SER A 82 -0.73 -41.66 16.48
N THR A 83 -1.11 -40.39 16.27
CA THR A 83 -0.59 -39.56 15.19
C THR A 83 0.78 -38.94 15.53
N ILE A 84 1.15 -38.90 16.80
CA ILE A 84 2.43 -38.34 17.28
C ILE A 84 3.25 -39.39 18.03
N SER A 85 4.57 -39.33 17.84
CA SER A 85 5.49 -40.16 18.63
C SER A 85 5.68 -39.56 20.02
N GLY A 86 5.57 -40.41 21.04
CA GLY A 86 5.76 -40.01 22.43
C GLY A 86 5.75 -41.20 23.38
N THR A 87 6.12 -40.95 24.63
CA THR A 87 6.04 -41.93 25.72
C THR A 87 4.62 -41.93 26.26
N LEU A 88 4.05 -43.12 26.47
CA LEU A 88 2.75 -43.26 27.12
C LEU A 88 2.82 -42.72 28.55
N LYS A 89 2.00 -41.70 28.85
CA LYS A 89 1.89 -41.09 30.17
C LYS A 89 0.76 -41.70 31.00
N GLY A 90 -0.30 -42.15 30.35
CA GLY A 90 -1.41 -42.83 31.02
C GLY A 90 -2.39 -43.45 30.03
N LEU A 91 -3.07 -44.51 30.47
CA LEU A 91 -4.22 -45.14 29.82
C LEU A 91 -5.44 -44.93 30.70
N TYR A 92 -6.58 -44.65 30.09
CA TYR A 92 -7.81 -44.28 30.78
C TYR A 92 -8.99 -45.21 30.43
N PHE A 93 -8.69 -46.45 30.07
CA PHE A 93 -9.69 -47.49 29.80
C PHE A 93 -9.11 -48.86 30.17
N ASN A 94 -10.00 -49.81 30.42
CA ASN A 94 -9.70 -51.21 30.62
C ASN A 94 -10.33 -52.07 29.54
N VAL A 95 -9.87 -53.32 29.41
CA VAL A 95 -10.44 -54.27 28.46
C VAL A 95 -11.87 -54.60 28.88
N GLY A 96 -12.82 -54.36 27.97
CA GLY A 96 -14.25 -54.55 28.19
C GLY A 96 -15.02 -53.27 28.54
N ASP A 97 -14.33 -52.13 28.73
CA ASP A 97 -14.99 -50.85 28.96
C ASP A 97 -15.68 -50.34 27.67
N GLU A 98 -16.89 -49.81 27.82
CA GLU A 98 -17.56 -49.08 26.75
C GLU A 98 -16.92 -47.69 26.60
N VAL A 99 -16.50 -47.36 25.38
CA VAL A 99 -15.84 -46.08 25.06
C VAL A 99 -16.60 -45.32 23.98
N TYR A 100 -16.56 -43.99 24.07
CA TYR A 100 -17.28 -43.10 23.16
C TYR A 100 -16.33 -42.29 22.26
N GLN A 101 -16.86 -41.80 21.15
CA GLN A 101 -16.11 -40.89 20.28
C GLN A 101 -15.69 -39.63 21.06
N ASN A 102 -14.45 -39.18 20.84
CA ASN A 102 -13.79 -38.06 21.53
C ASN A 102 -13.45 -38.31 23.01
N GLN A 103 -13.61 -39.53 23.53
CA GLN A 103 -13.09 -39.90 24.83
C GLN A 103 -11.56 -40.04 24.79
N SER A 104 -10.87 -39.42 25.74
CA SER A 104 -9.42 -39.57 25.88
C SER A 104 -9.11 -40.97 26.40
N LEU A 105 -8.56 -41.82 25.54
CA LEU A 105 -8.18 -43.20 25.89
C LEU A 105 -6.74 -43.28 26.42
N ALA A 106 -5.86 -42.41 25.94
CA ALA A 106 -4.45 -42.39 26.29
C ALA A 106 -3.90 -40.96 26.30
N GLN A 107 -3.01 -40.66 27.24
CA GLN A 107 -2.20 -39.44 27.22
C GLN A 107 -0.77 -39.80 26.85
N LEU A 108 -0.21 -39.06 25.89
CA LEU A 108 1.18 -39.19 25.49
C LEU A 108 1.98 -37.98 25.99
N TYR A 109 3.22 -38.24 26.40
CA TYR A 109 4.22 -37.23 26.65
C TYR A 109 5.23 -37.23 25.50
N SER A 110 5.34 -36.10 24.81
CA SER A 110 6.30 -35.90 23.73
C SER A 110 7.18 -34.70 24.05
N SER A 111 8.45 -34.94 24.35
CA SER A 111 9.42 -33.87 24.61
C SER A 111 9.59 -32.96 23.40
N THR A 112 9.55 -33.51 22.19
CA THR A 112 9.64 -32.74 20.95
C THR A 112 8.45 -31.81 20.76
N ALA A 113 7.23 -32.24 21.10
CA ALA A 113 6.04 -31.39 21.05
C ALA A 113 6.14 -30.23 22.06
N LEU A 114 6.60 -30.50 23.28
CA LEU A 114 6.81 -29.47 24.30
C LEU A 114 7.90 -28.47 23.89
N THR A 115 9.03 -28.95 23.38
CA THR A 115 10.09 -28.09 22.83
C THR A 115 9.58 -27.24 21.67
N SER A 116 8.76 -27.82 20.77
CA SER A 116 8.16 -27.08 19.65
C SER A 116 7.22 -25.98 20.15
N LEU A 117 6.39 -26.25 21.17
CA LEU A 117 5.53 -25.26 21.79
C LEU A 117 6.34 -24.12 22.42
N ASN A 118 7.38 -24.45 23.20
CA ASN A 118 8.25 -23.45 23.83
C ASN A 118 8.94 -22.58 22.76
N ASN A 119 9.48 -23.19 21.70
CA ASN A 119 10.09 -22.46 20.59
C ASN A 119 9.09 -21.53 19.90
N ALA A 120 7.85 -21.97 19.70
CA ALA A 120 6.80 -21.14 19.11
C ALA A 120 6.44 -19.95 20.01
N GLN A 121 6.38 -20.16 21.33
CA GLN A 121 6.13 -19.09 22.31
C GLN A 121 7.29 -18.09 22.36
N THR A 122 8.55 -18.56 22.38
CA THR A 122 9.72 -17.69 22.31
C THR A 122 9.72 -16.89 21.01
N ASN A 123 9.39 -17.52 19.88
CA ASN A 123 9.29 -16.82 18.59
C ASN A 123 8.19 -15.77 18.60
N LEU A 124 7.02 -16.06 19.18
CA LEU A 124 5.93 -15.10 19.34
C LEU A 124 6.39 -13.88 20.15
N ASN A 125 7.05 -14.11 21.29
CA ASN A 125 7.57 -13.03 22.14
C ASN A 125 8.60 -12.18 21.38
N ASN A 126 9.52 -12.80 20.65
CA ASN A 126 10.51 -12.09 19.83
C ASN A 126 9.84 -11.22 18.76
N ILE A 127 8.81 -11.75 18.08
CA ILE A 127 8.03 -11.00 17.09
C ILE A 127 7.31 -9.82 17.74
N GLN A 128 6.70 -9.99 18.91
CA GLN A 128 6.03 -8.91 19.65
C GLN A 128 7.01 -7.81 20.09
N SER A 129 8.19 -8.18 20.59
CA SER A 129 9.25 -7.23 20.93
C SER A 129 9.78 -6.50 19.69
N SER A 130 9.94 -7.20 18.58
CA SER A 130 10.32 -6.60 17.30
C SER A 130 9.27 -5.61 16.83
N LEU A 131 7.98 -5.97 16.87
CA LEU A 131 6.88 -5.09 16.49
C LEU A 131 6.88 -3.80 17.32
N THR A 132 7.00 -3.94 18.65
CA THR A 132 7.03 -2.79 19.58
C THR A 132 8.22 -1.88 19.29
N THR A 133 9.39 -2.46 18.98
CA THR A 133 10.59 -1.70 18.63
C THR A 133 10.41 -0.97 17.31
N THR A 134 9.87 -1.64 16.29
CA THR A 134 9.58 -1.03 14.98
C THR A 134 8.57 0.11 15.10
N GLN A 135 7.52 -0.04 15.90
CA GLN A 135 6.56 1.03 16.17
C GLN A 135 7.24 2.25 16.78
N ARG A 136 8.01 2.06 17.85
CA ARG A 136 8.75 3.16 18.51
C ARG A 136 9.73 3.87 17.57
N ILE A 137 10.46 3.12 16.72
CA ILE A 137 11.37 3.71 15.74
C ILE A 137 10.60 4.51 14.69
N THR A 138 9.45 4.00 14.26
CA THR A 138 8.59 4.69 13.28
C THR A 138 8.06 5.99 13.86
N ASP A 139 7.55 5.97 15.09
CA ASP A 139 7.02 7.16 15.77
C ASP A 139 8.12 8.23 15.95
N GLU A 140 9.32 7.83 16.36
CA GLU A 140 10.45 8.75 16.50
C GLU A 140 10.87 9.33 15.13
N SER A 141 10.87 8.52 14.08
CA SER A 141 11.17 8.97 12.72
C SER A 141 10.13 9.97 12.21
N ILE A 142 8.85 9.77 12.53
CA ILE A 142 7.77 10.71 12.20
C ILE A 142 8.00 12.02 12.94
N ARG A 143 8.23 11.96 14.26
CA ARG A 143 8.51 13.14 15.09
C ARG A 143 9.71 13.94 14.57
N GLN A 144 10.79 13.26 14.19
CA GLN A 144 11.97 13.92 13.64
C GLN A 144 11.67 14.60 12.29
N THR A 145 10.81 13.99 11.48
CA THR A 145 10.34 14.58 10.21
C THR A 145 9.49 15.81 10.46
N GLU A 146 8.56 15.76 11.42
CA GLU A 146 7.73 16.90 11.82
C GLU A 146 8.58 18.07 12.32
N ILE A 147 9.60 17.80 13.15
CA ILE A 147 10.58 18.82 13.58
C ILE A 147 11.30 19.42 12.36
N GLY A 148 11.71 18.60 11.39
CA GLY A 148 12.34 19.08 10.17
C GLY A 148 11.44 20.00 9.35
N VAL A 149 10.16 19.65 9.21
CA VAL A 149 9.15 20.49 8.54
C VAL A 149 8.94 21.81 9.28
N GLU A 150 8.86 21.77 10.62
CA GLU A 150 8.71 22.97 11.43
C GLU A 150 9.90 23.92 11.29
N GLN A 151 11.13 23.41 11.30
CA GLN A 151 12.32 24.21 11.05
C GLN A 151 12.32 24.84 9.65
N ALA A 152 11.85 24.11 8.64
CA ALA A 152 11.70 24.65 7.28
C ALA A 152 10.67 25.78 7.23
N ASN A 153 9.55 25.66 7.96
CA ASN A 153 8.53 26.71 8.07
C ASN A 153 9.07 27.97 8.75
N ILE A 154 9.82 27.81 9.85
CA ILE A 154 10.49 28.92 10.54
C ILE A 154 11.49 29.61 9.60
N GLY A 155 12.28 28.84 8.85
CA GLY A 155 13.19 29.38 7.83
C GLY A 155 12.47 30.17 6.75
N LEU A 156 11.34 29.65 6.25
CA LEU A 156 10.50 30.33 5.26
C LEU A 156 9.91 31.64 5.83
N GLU A 157 9.44 31.63 7.07
CA GLU A 157 8.91 32.84 7.72
C GLU A 157 9.98 33.92 7.88
N ASN A 158 11.19 33.54 8.30
CA ASN A 158 12.31 34.46 8.40
C ASN A 158 12.69 35.05 7.03
N ALA A 159 12.74 34.23 5.98
CA ALA A 159 12.99 34.70 4.62
C ALA A 159 11.93 35.71 4.15
N LYS A 160 10.64 35.46 4.45
CA LYS A 160 9.55 36.41 4.17
C LYS A 160 9.75 37.73 4.90
N LYS A 161 10.11 37.69 6.19
CA LYS A 161 10.41 38.91 6.97
C LYS A 161 11.60 39.68 6.38
N SER A 162 12.66 38.99 5.96
CA SER A 162 13.81 39.62 5.32
C SER A 162 13.43 40.32 4.01
N ILE A 163 12.58 39.69 3.18
CA ILE A 163 12.05 40.31 1.96
C ILE A 163 11.25 41.57 2.31
N GLN A 164 10.36 41.50 3.30
CA GLN A 164 9.57 42.66 3.74
C GLN A 164 10.44 43.83 4.22
N VAL A 165 11.51 43.54 4.96
CA VAL A 165 12.48 44.57 5.39
C VAL A 165 13.21 45.16 4.18
N ALA A 166 13.61 44.34 3.21
CA ALA A 166 14.26 44.82 1.99
C ALA A 166 13.32 45.71 1.14
N GLU A 167 12.05 45.34 1.03
CA GLU A 167 11.01 46.14 0.37
C GLU A 167 10.81 47.50 1.05
N LEU A 168 10.77 47.52 2.39
CA LEU A 168 10.67 48.76 3.15
C LEU A 168 11.91 49.65 2.95
N GLY A 169 13.10 49.05 2.92
CA GLY A 169 14.34 49.74 2.61
C GLY A 169 14.34 50.34 1.21
N LEU A 170 13.87 49.59 0.21
CA LEU A 170 13.72 50.07 -1.16
C LEU A 170 12.74 51.25 -1.23
N LYS A 171 11.59 51.13 -0.58
CA LYS A 171 10.60 52.22 -0.52
C LYS A 171 11.19 53.48 0.11
N THR A 172 11.92 53.34 1.21
CA THR A 172 12.58 54.46 1.88
C THR A 172 13.63 55.12 0.98
N ALA A 173 14.42 54.33 0.26
CA ALA A 173 15.38 54.85 -0.71
C ALA A 173 14.71 55.61 -1.86
N GLN A 174 13.57 55.10 -2.36
CA GLN A 174 12.75 55.79 -3.37
C GLN A 174 12.19 57.11 -2.84
N ASP A 175 11.66 57.12 -1.61
CA ASP A 175 11.12 58.32 -0.97
C ASP A 175 12.21 59.39 -0.79
N ASN A 176 13.42 58.98 -0.36
CA ASN A 176 14.58 59.86 -0.25
C ASN A 176 15.03 60.43 -1.60
N LEU A 177 15.07 59.59 -2.65
CA LEU A 177 15.40 60.03 -4.00
C LEU A 177 14.39 61.06 -4.50
N ASN A 178 13.10 60.80 -4.32
CA ASN A 178 12.03 61.71 -4.70
C ASN A 178 12.13 63.05 -3.96
N ASN A 179 12.45 63.03 -2.67
CA ASN A 179 12.67 64.25 -1.90
C ASN A 179 13.91 65.03 -2.41
N ALA A 180 15.01 64.35 -2.69
CA ALA A 180 16.22 64.98 -3.24
C ALA A 180 15.96 65.65 -4.59
N ILE A 181 15.18 65.00 -5.47
CA ILE A 181 14.75 65.58 -6.76
C ILE A 181 13.93 66.85 -6.52
N LYS A 182 12.91 66.80 -5.65
CA LYS A 182 12.08 67.96 -5.31
C LYS A 182 12.89 69.14 -4.76
N ILE A 183 13.84 68.86 -3.86
CA ILE A 183 14.73 69.89 -3.29
C ILE A 183 15.61 70.51 -4.38
N LYS A 184 16.17 69.68 -5.28
CA LYS A 184 16.99 70.16 -6.40
C LYS A 184 16.18 71.05 -7.34
N GLU A 185 14.97 70.65 -7.71
CA GLU A 185 14.06 71.45 -8.54
C GLU A 185 13.71 72.79 -7.87
N LYS A 186 13.37 72.78 -6.58
CA LYS A 186 13.10 73.99 -5.82
C LYS A 186 14.31 74.92 -5.77
N SER A 187 15.50 74.37 -5.48
CA SER A 187 16.75 75.14 -5.44
C SER A 187 17.06 75.81 -6.78
N LEU A 188 16.89 75.09 -7.90
CA LEU A 188 17.06 75.65 -9.25
C LEU A 188 16.08 76.79 -9.52
N LYS A 189 14.81 76.65 -9.10
CA LYS A 189 13.80 77.70 -9.21
C LYS A 189 14.18 78.94 -8.38
N ASP A 190 14.62 78.73 -7.14
CA ASP A 190 15.03 79.80 -6.23
C ASP A 190 16.29 80.53 -6.75
N GLN A 191 17.25 79.81 -7.33
CA GLN A 191 18.42 80.39 -8.00
C GLN A 191 18.02 81.26 -9.19
N LYS A 192 17.11 80.78 -10.04
CA LYS A 192 16.58 81.56 -11.16
C LYS A 192 15.88 82.83 -10.68
N ASN A 193 15.04 82.73 -9.65
CA ASN A 193 14.35 83.88 -9.08
C ASN A 193 15.34 84.91 -8.50
N LYS A 194 16.37 84.46 -7.77
CA LYS A 194 17.44 85.33 -7.26
C LYS A 194 18.20 86.03 -8.39
N ALA A 195 18.53 85.32 -9.47
CA ALA A 195 19.18 85.91 -10.63
C ALA A 195 18.33 87.03 -11.26
N VAL A 196 17.02 86.81 -11.39
CA VAL A 196 16.07 87.83 -11.89
C VAL A 196 15.99 89.03 -10.95
N ILE A 197 15.88 88.81 -9.63
CA ILE A 197 15.85 89.90 -8.63
C ILE A 197 17.13 90.72 -8.69
N ASN A 198 18.30 90.07 -8.70
CA ASN A 198 19.60 90.74 -8.77
C ASN A 198 19.74 91.55 -10.05
N PHE A 199 19.34 90.99 -11.20
CA PHE A 199 19.36 91.70 -12.47
C PHE A 199 18.51 92.97 -12.43
N ASN A 200 17.27 92.88 -11.94
CA ASN A 200 16.39 94.05 -11.79
C ASN A 200 16.95 95.08 -10.82
N ALA A 201 17.58 94.65 -9.72
CA ALA A 201 18.25 95.56 -8.79
C ALA A 201 19.42 96.32 -9.44
N TYR A 202 20.24 95.62 -10.24
CA TYR A 202 21.32 96.27 -11.02
C TYR A 202 20.77 97.30 -12.00
N VAL A 203 19.74 96.94 -12.76
CA VAL A 203 19.09 97.85 -13.73
C VAL A 203 18.53 99.08 -13.03
N ASN A 204 17.82 98.91 -11.91
CA ASN A 204 17.30 100.04 -11.12
C ASN A 204 18.41 100.93 -10.56
N THR A 205 19.55 100.35 -10.15
CA THR A 205 20.70 101.11 -9.64
C THR A 205 21.31 101.97 -10.77
N ILE A 206 21.41 101.41 -11.98
CA ILE A 206 21.88 102.15 -13.17
C ILE A 206 20.94 103.31 -13.49
N PHE A 207 19.62 103.09 -13.47
CA PHE A 207 18.64 104.16 -13.69
C PHE A 207 18.74 105.26 -12.63
N SER A 208 18.80 104.91 -11.34
CA SER A 208 18.99 105.88 -10.26
C SER A 208 20.28 106.67 -10.40
N ALA A 209 21.40 106.03 -10.76
CA ALA A 209 22.67 106.72 -10.99
C ALA A 209 22.59 107.68 -12.18
N ARG A 210 21.94 107.26 -13.28
CA ARG A 210 21.69 108.14 -14.44
C ARG A 210 20.86 109.36 -14.04
N ASP A 211 19.80 109.16 -13.26
CA ASP A 211 18.91 110.23 -12.84
C ASP A 211 19.64 111.23 -11.90
N GLN A 212 20.52 110.75 -11.02
CA GLN A 212 21.40 111.60 -10.21
C GLN A 212 22.38 112.42 -11.06
N VAL A 213 23.00 111.81 -12.08
CA VAL A 213 23.88 112.53 -13.02
C VAL A 213 23.09 113.62 -13.76
N ALA A 214 21.88 113.31 -14.23
CA ALA A 214 21.02 114.29 -14.88
C ALA A 214 20.68 115.48 -13.97
N LEU A 215 20.37 115.23 -12.69
CA LEU A 215 20.13 116.29 -11.70
C LEU A 215 21.35 117.18 -11.48
N LEU A 216 22.55 116.60 -11.34
CA LEU A 216 23.80 117.35 -11.15
C LEU A 216 24.14 118.22 -12.38
N ILE A 217 23.96 117.70 -13.59
CA ILE A 217 24.16 118.47 -14.82
C ILE A 217 23.20 119.66 -14.85
N ASN A 218 21.92 119.43 -14.58
CA ASN A 218 20.90 120.48 -14.57
C ASN A 218 21.19 121.55 -13.51
N ALA A 219 21.60 121.14 -12.30
CA ALA A 219 21.97 122.04 -11.21
C ALA A 219 23.17 122.94 -11.57
N ASN A 220 24.24 122.36 -12.13
CA ASN A 220 25.41 123.11 -12.61
C ASN A 220 25.06 124.09 -13.73
N THR A 221 24.19 123.70 -14.67
CA THR A 221 23.74 124.62 -15.72
C THR A 221 22.93 125.79 -15.17
N SER A 222 22.10 125.57 -14.13
CA SER A 222 21.40 126.67 -13.45
C SER A 222 22.34 127.58 -12.66
N GLU A 223 23.39 127.05 -12.00
CA GLU A 223 24.39 127.87 -11.29
C GLU A 223 25.21 128.73 -12.28
N LEU A 224 25.64 128.16 -13.41
CA LEU A 224 26.38 128.88 -14.46
C LEU A 224 25.56 129.96 -15.18
N LEU A 225 24.23 129.80 -15.22
CA LEU A 225 23.31 130.83 -15.74
C LEU A 225 23.03 131.93 -14.71
N SER A 226 23.10 131.62 -13.41
CA SER A 226 22.94 132.60 -12.33
C SER A 226 24.22 133.41 -12.02
N SER A 227 25.41 132.93 -12.40
CA SER A 227 26.68 133.64 -12.21
C SER A 227 27.09 134.54 -13.39
N ASN A 228 26.28 134.59 -14.46
CA ASN A 228 26.50 135.39 -15.67
C ASN A 228 25.47 136.52 -15.84
N LEU A 229 24.77 136.89 -14.77
CA LEU A 229 23.86 138.03 -14.65
C LEU A 229 24.32 138.91 -13.49
#